data_AF-A0A4U2GCH4-F1
#
_entry.id   AF-A0A4U2GCH4-F1
#
_cell.length_a   1.000
_cell.length_b   1.000
_cell.length_c   1.000
_cell.angle_alpha   90.00
_cell.angle_beta   90.00
_cell.angle_gamma   90.00
#
_symmetry.space_group_name_H-M   'P 1'
#
loop_
_entity.id
_entity.type
_entity.pdbx_description
1 polymer ?
#
loop_
_entity_poly.entity_id
_entity_poly.type
_entity_poly.pdbx_seq_one_letter_code
_entity_poly.pdbx_strand_id
1 'polypeptide(L)'
;NTVEVNVSAAVITAIQVTPSPVNIAKGQTAQLIAIATFSDATSSDVSSSVTWAPVDTATATVSSTGLLSAVETGGTTLTATKDGI
;
A
#
# COMPACT_ATOMS: atom_id res chain seq x y z
N ASN A 1 5.30 -3.52 37.28
CA ASN A 1 4.46 -3.80 36.10
C ASN A 1 5.34 -3.79 34.88
N THR A 2 5.91 -4.93 34.52
CA THR A 2 6.70 -5.11 33.29
C THR A 2 5.84 -5.85 32.28
N VAL A 3 5.76 -5.30 31.07
CA VAL A 3 5.09 -5.92 29.92
C VAL A 3 6.16 -6.63 29.10
N GLU A 4 5.91 -7.89 28.78
CA GLU A 4 6.74 -8.70 27.91
C GLU A 4 6.36 -8.39 26.46
N VAL A 5 7.31 -7.90 25.66
CA VAL A 5 7.11 -7.60 24.23
C VAL A 5 7.91 -8.61 23.44
N ASN A 6 7.21 -9.58 22.84
CA ASN A 6 7.83 -10.62 22.04
C ASN A 6 7.84 -10.16 20.57
N VAL A 7 8.97 -9.66 20.08
CA VAL A 7 9.14 -9.27 18.68
C VAL A 7 9.42 -10.54 17.88
N SER A 8 8.39 -11.09 17.24
CA SER A 8 8.55 -12.19 16.28
C SER A 8 8.78 -11.64 14.88
N ALA A 9 9.52 -12.38 14.04
CA ALA A 9 9.60 -12.10 12.61
C ALA A 9 8.28 -12.52 11.96
N ALA A 10 7.26 -11.68 12.13
CA ALA A 10 5.95 -11.90 11.54
C ALA A 10 6.09 -11.76 10.01
N VAL A 11 5.79 -12.83 9.29
CA VAL A 11 5.85 -12.83 7.82
C VAL A 11 4.54 -12.26 7.32
N ILE A 12 4.61 -11.39 6.32
CA ILE A 12 3.41 -10.90 5.63
C ILE A 12 2.75 -12.10 4.98
N THR A 13 1.44 -12.26 5.16
CA THR A 13 0.65 -13.32 4.52
C THR A 13 -0.27 -12.75 3.45
N ALA A 14 -0.73 -11.51 3.63
CA ALA A 14 -1.53 -10.80 2.65
C ALA A 14 -1.27 -9.29 2.76
N ILE A 15 -1.38 -8.59 1.63
CA ILE A 15 -1.38 -7.13 1.57
C ILE A 15 -2.71 -6.69 0.97
N GLN A 16 -3.43 -5.84 1.68
CA GLN A 16 -4.66 -5.24 1.20
C GLN A 16 -4.51 -3.72 1.08
N VAL A 17 -4.80 -3.21 -0.11
CA VAL A 17 -4.73 -1.77 -0.41
C VAL A 17 -6.12 -1.16 -0.35
N THR A 18 -6.25 -0.07 0.42
CA THR A 18 -7.50 0.65 0.63
C THR A 18 -7.28 2.15 0.38
N PRO A 19 -8.21 2.86 -0.29
CA PRO A 19 -9.44 2.35 -0.93
C PRO A 19 -9.18 1.57 -2.23
N SER A 20 -10.08 0.64 -2.58
CA SER A 20 -10.14 -0.04 -3.87
C SER A 20 -11.61 -0.33 -4.21
N PRO A 21 -12.19 0.20 -5.31
CA PRO A 21 -11.56 0.99 -6.36
C PRO A 21 -11.29 2.44 -5.98
N VAL A 22 -10.21 3.00 -6.54
CA VAL A 22 -9.77 4.38 -6.34
C VAL A 22 -10.34 5.24 -7.47
N ASN A 23 -11.22 6.20 -7.15
CA ASN A 23 -11.77 7.14 -8.12
C ASN A 23 -11.24 8.55 -7.81
N ILE A 24 -10.34 9.05 -8.64
CA ILE A 24 -9.70 10.35 -8.46
C ILE A 24 -9.81 11.14 -9.76
N ALA A 25 -10.14 12.42 -9.66
CA ALA A 25 -10.15 13.31 -10.82
C ALA A 25 -8.73 13.59 -11.32
N LYS A 26 -8.56 13.83 -12.62
CA LYS A 26 -7.28 14.23 -13.19
C LYS A 26 -6.69 15.44 -12.43
N GLY A 27 -5.41 15.35 -12.07
CA GLY A 27 -4.69 16.39 -11.32
C GLY A 27 -4.87 16.33 -9.81
N GLN A 28 -5.74 15.47 -9.29
CA GLN A 28 -5.90 15.24 -7.85
C GLN A 28 -5.00 14.11 -7.35
N THR A 29 -4.79 14.11 -6.04
CA THR A 29 -4.06 13.07 -5.34
C THR A 29 -4.97 12.33 -4.37
N ALA A 30 -4.65 11.08 -4.07
CA ALA A 30 -5.26 10.33 -2.98
C ALA A 30 -4.22 9.51 -2.24
N GLN A 31 -4.43 9.38 -0.93
CA GLN A 31 -3.61 8.53 -0.10
C GLN A 31 -4.13 7.09 -0.18
N LEU A 32 -3.23 6.18 -0.51
CA LEU A 32 -3.48 4.74 -0.41
C LEU A 32 -2.86 4.23 0.88
N ILE A 33 -3.56 3.28 1.49
CA ILE A 33 -3.15 2.60 2.70
C ILE A 33 -3.00 1.11 2.38
N ALA A 34 -1.78 0.59 2.52
CA ALA A 34 -1.50 -0.83 2.44
C ALA A 34 -1.48 -1.41 3.86
N ILE A 35 -2.47 -2.23 4.18
CA ILE A 35 -2.51 -3.00 5.42
C ILE A 35 -1.94 -4.39 5.11
N ALA A 36 -0.86 -4.75 5.79
CA ALA A 36 -0.35 -6.11 5.76
C ALA A 36 -1.01 -6.91 6.89
N THR A 37 -1.56 -8.07 6.54
CA THR A 37 -1.90 -9.11 7.50
C THR A 37 -0.68 -10.00 7.67
N PHE A 38 -0.35 -10.28 8.92
CA PHE A 38 0.80 -11.08 9.30
C PHE A 38 0.37 -12.49 9.70
N SER A 39 1.32 -13.43 9.69
CA SER A 39 1.11 -14.82 10.09
C SER A 39 0.69 -15.00 11.55
N ASP A 40 0.95 -14.01 12.39
CA ASP A 40 0.54 -13.97 13.80
C ASP A 40 -0.89 -13.43 14.00
N ALA A 41 -1.65 -13.30 12.91
CA ALA A 41 -3.00 -12.74 12.85
C ALA A 41 -3.09 -11.24 13.23
N THR A 42 -1.95 -10.54 13.31
CA THR A 42 -1.93 -9.09 13.44
C THR A 42 -2.07 -8.42 12.08
N SER A 43 -2.53 -7.17 12.08
CA SER A 43 -2.53 -6.32 10.91
C SER A 43 -1.79 -5.03 11.22
N SER A 44 -0.87 -4.61 10.37
CA SER A 44 -0.21 -3.31 10.50
C SER A 44 -0.23 -2.55 9.19
N ASP A 45 -0.27 -1.23 9.32
CA ASP A 45 -0.06 -0.32 8.20
C ASP A 45 1.41 -0.41 7.74
N VAL A 46 1.58 -0.89 6.51
CA VAL A 46 2.89 -1.01 5.85
C VAL A 46 3.02 -0.06 4.67
N SER A 47 2.17 0.96 4.55
CA SER A 47 2.16 1.91 3.43
C SER A 47 3.50 2.60 3.21
N SER A 48 4.26 2.87 4.27
CA SER A 48 5.60 3.45 4.23
C SER A 48 6.71 2.43 3.98
N SER A 49 6.35 1.15 3.95
CA SER A 49 7.24 0.01 4.06
C SER A 49 7.14 -0.92 2.85
N VAL A 50 6.05 -0.82 2.09
CA VAL A 50 5.83 -1.51 0.82
C VAL A 50 6.48 -0.76 -0.34
N THR A 51 6.86 -1.50 -1.38
CA THR A 51 7.27 -0.94 -2.66
C THR A 51 6.03 -0.72 -3.50
N TRP A 52 5.67 0.53 -3.71
CA TRP A 52 4.58 0.90 -4.61
C TRP A 52 5.11 0.99 -6.05
N ALA A 53 4.59 0.14 -6.94
CA ALA A 53 4.95 0.15 -8.35
C ALA A 53 3.73 0.57 -9.20
N PRO A 54 3.79 1.74 -9.88
CA PRO A 54 2.74 2.13 -10.83
C PRO A 54 2.80 1.25 -12.08
N VAL A 55 1.64 0.77 -12.56
CA VAL A 55 1.57 0.06 -13.84
C VAL A 55 1.72 1.02 -15.02
N ASP A 56 1.22 2.26 -14.89
CA ASP A 56 1.20 3.21 -15.99
C ASP A 56 1.43 4.65 -15.50
N THR A 57 2.67 5.12 -15.58
CA THR A 57 3.09 6.46 -15.12
C THR A 57 2.54 7.60 -15.97
N ALA A 58 2.05 7.31 -17.19
CA ALA A 58 1.35 8.30 -18.00
C ALA A 58 -0.04 8.58 -17.42
N THR A 59 -0.69 7.56 -16.85
CA THR A 59 -2.04 7.66 -16.31
C THR A 59 -2.06 8.07 -14.84
N ALA A 60 -1.29 7.41 -13.98
CA ALA A 60 -1.15 7.77 -12.57
C ALA A 60 0.23 7.40 -12.01
N THR A 61 0.74 8.24 -11.11
CA THR A 61 2.00 7.99 -10.39
C THR A 61 1.72 7.73 -8.92
N VAL A 62 2.57 6.96 -8.25
CA VAL A 62 2.48 6.74 -6.80
C VAL A 62 3.82 7.00 -6.14
N SER A 63 3.77 7.60 -4.96
CA SER A 63 4.94 7.87 -4.13
C SER A 63 5.28 6.65 -3.26
N SER A 64 6.51 6.57 -2.75
CA SER A 64 6.92 5.53 -1.81
C SER A 64 6.11 5.50 -0.50
N THR A 65 5.37 6.57 -0.20
CA THR A 65 4.47 6.68 0.94
C THR A 65 3.02 6.27 0.62
N GLY A 66 2.74 5.77 -0.59
CA GLY A 66 1.39 5.43 -1.03
C GLY A 66 0.55 6.61 -1.51
N LEU A 67 1.14 7.79 -1.69
CA LEU A 67 0.43 8.93 -2.27
C LEU A 67 0.30 8.77 -3.78
N LEU A 68 -0.91 8.47 -4.26
CA LEU A 68 -1.23 8.34 -5.67
C LEU A 68 -1.63 9.70 -6.26
N SER A 69 -1.11 10.02 -7.43
CA SER A 69 -1.39 11.24 -8.19
C SER A 69 -1.91 10.89 -9.58
N ALA A 70 -3.13 11.32 -9.89
CA ALA A 70 -3.74 11.10 -11.19
C ALA A 70 -3.20 12.12 -12.21
N VAL A 71 -2.49 11.64 -13.23
CA VAL A 71 -1.86 12.49 -14.26
C VAL A 71 -2.80 12.64 -15.46
N GLU A 72 -3.38 11.53 -15.91
CA GLU A 72 -4.26 11.49 -17.07
C GLU A 72 -5.54 10.70 -16.79
N THR A 73 -6.59 10.98 -17.56
CA THR A 73 -7.85 10.26 -17.47
C THR A 73 -7.69 8.88 -18.10
N GLY A 74 -7.69 7.84 -17.27
CA GLY A 74 -7.61 6.45 -17.71
C GLY A 74 -7.67 5.51 -16.52
N GLY A 75 -7.85 4.21 -16.78
CA GLY A 75 -7.75 3.19 -15.76
C GLY A 75 -6.33 2.67 -15.68
N THR A 76 -5.74 2.66 -14.50
CA THR A 76 -4.48 1.95 -14.25
C THR A 76 -4.62 1.10 -13.00
N THR A 77 -3.74 0.12 -12.87
CA THR A 77 -3.66 -0.73 -11.68
C THR A 77 -2.41 -0.36 -10.90
N LEU A 78 -2.47 -0.55 -9.59
CA LEU A 78 -1.32 -0.31 -8.73
C LEU A 78 -1.00 -1.58 -7.97
N THR A 79 0.29 -1.91 -7.92
CA THR A 79 0.75 -3.05 -7.13
C THR A 79 1.59 -2.54 -5.97
N ALA A 80 1.23 -2.96 -4.75
CA ALA A 80 2.03 -2.75 -3.56
C ALA A 80 2.69 -4.08 -3.19
N THR A 81 4.02 -4.12 -3.20
CA THR A 81 4.77 -5.34 -2.94
C THR A 81 5.66 -5.18 -1.70
N LYS A 82 5.65 -6.13 -0.77
CA LYS A 82 6.56 -6.15 0.38
C LYS A 82 6.95 -7.57 0.74
N ASP A 83 8.24 -7.76 1.02
CA ASP A 83 8.83 -9.06 1.38
C ASP A 83 8.63 -10.15 0.30
N GLY A 84 8.43 -9.75 -0.96
CA GLY A 84 8.19 -10.66 -2.08
C GLY A 84 6.71 -11.03 -2.32
N ILE A 85 5.79 -10.40 -1.59
CA ILE A 85 4.32 -10.52 -1.75
C ILE A 85 3.79 -9.25 -2.39
#